data_AF-G6FVW6-F1
#
_entry.id   AF-G6FVW6-F1
#
_cell.length_a   1.000
_cell.length_b   1.000
_cell.length_c   1.000
_cell.angle_alpha   90.00
_cell.angle_beta   90.00
_cell.angle_gamma   90.00
#
_symmetry.space_group_name_H-M   'P 1'
#
loop_
_entity.id
_entity.type
_entity.pdbx_description
1 polymer ?
#
loop_
_entity_poly.entity_id
_entity_poly.type
_entity_poly.pdbx_seq_one_letter_code
_entity_poly.pdbx_strand_id
1 'polypeptide(L)'
;MKVFDNTTKKIFFASWVALTPTEASNTNAIHSHHPASKPDLDILQPLRRWLDHVKVSDRQFAHRLCHLIPAQCPFERDVKLFGKTLFHIPPMCKLNPLYEEVMSLRFRALCYLADECGEDVSQYC
;
A
#
# COMPACT_ATOMS: atom_id res chain seq x y z
N MET A 1 34.37 39.71 -43.94
CA MET A 1 33.23 39.91 -43.03
C MET A 1 33.31 38.83 -41.95
N LYS A 2 33.38 39.23 -40.68
CA LYS A 2 33.52 38.37 -39.49
C LYS A 2 32.20 37.65 -39.18
N VAL A 3 32.22 36.34 -38.91
CA VAL A 3 31.19 35.65 -38.11
C VAL A 3 31.86 34.42 -37.47
N PHE A 4 32.52 34.58 -36.33
CA PHE A 4 32.03 34.21 -34.98
C PHE A 4 31.78 32.71 -34.78
N ASP A 5 32.76 32.06 -34.16
CA ASP A 5 32.60 30.81 -33.43
C ASP A 5 31.46 30.95 -32.42
N ASN A 6 30.44 30.09 -32.52
CA ASN A 6 29.52 29.88 -31.41
C ASN A 6 29.58 28.41 -30.94
N THR A 7 30.15 28.28 -29.75
CA THR A 7 30.20 27.06 -28.96
C THR A 7 28.79 26.74 -28.48
N THR A 8 28.09 25.84 -29.16
CA THR A 8 26.86 25.27 -28.62
C THR A 8 27.23 24.25 -27.55
N LYS A 9 27.14 24.71 -26.30
CA LYS A 9 27.27 23.92 -25.07
C LYS A 9 26.30 22.74 -25.13
N LYS A 10 26.81 21.53 -25.37
CA LYS A 10 26.09 20.31 -25.01
C LYS A 10 26.03 20.23 -23.50
N ILE A 11 24.85 20.48 -22.95
CA ILE A 11 24.53 20.19 -21.55
C ILE A 11 24.45 18.65 -21.45
N PHE A 12 25.58 18.02 -21.20
CA PHE A 12 25.60 16.66 -20.69
C PHE A 12 25.28 16.75 -19.20
N PHE A 13 24.15 16.17 -18.79
CA PHE A 13 23.92 15.82 -17.39
C PHE A 13 24.97 14.77 -17.02
N ALA A 14 26.08 15.23 -16.46
CA ALA A 14 27.13 14.37 -15.94
C ALA A 14 26.52 13.48 -14.86
N SER A 15 26.53 12.19 -15.15
CA SER A 15 26.42 11.12 -14.17
C SER A 15 27.22 11.49 -12.92
N TRP A 16 26.57 11.50 -11.75
CA TRP A 16 27.24 11.60 -10.46
C TRP A 16 27.95 10.27 -10.18
N VAL A 17 29.05 10.02 -10.89
CA VAL A 17 30.05 9.03 -10.49
C VAL A 17 31.14 9.83 -9.79
N ALA A 18 31.16 9.73 -8.46
CA ALA A 18 32.29 10.18 -7.67
C ALA A 18 33.51 9.32 -8.06
N LEU A 19 34.50 9.93 -8.68
CA LEU A 19 35.82 9.31 -8.84
C LEU A 19 36.50 9.33 -7.48
N THR A 20 36.55 8.18 -6.79
CA THR A 20 37.44 8.03 -5.64
C THR A 20 38.87 7.78 -6.13
N PRO A 21 39.88 8.49 -5.60
CA PRO A 21 41.28 8.13 -5.83
C PRO A 21 41.52 6.71 -5.28
N THR A 22 42.07 5.85 -6.13
CA THR A 22 42.63 4.56 -5.73
C THR A 22 43.90 4.79 -4.91
N GLU A 23 43.82 4.64 -3.59
CA GLU A 23 44.97 4.22 -2.78
C GLU A 23 44.49 3.18 -1.75
N ALA A 24 45.08 1.99 -1.88
CA ALA A 24 44.87 0.86 -1.00
C ALA A 24 45.49 1.13 0.38
N SER A 25 44.74 0.95 1.46
CA SER A 25 45.19 0.24 2.67
C SER A 25 44.14 0.24 3.78
N ASN A 26 43.91 -0.97 4.27
CA ASN A 26 43.49 -1.36 5.63
C ASN A 26 42.03 -1.15 6.06
N THR A 27 41.41 -2.30 6.27
CA THR A 27 40.08 -2.60 6.79
C THR A 27 39.80 -2.03 8.19
N ASN A 28 38.50 -1.74 8.41
CA ASN A 28 37.80 -1.50 9.67
C ASN A 28 37.66 -0.04 10.12
N ALA A 29 36.73 0.67 9.50
CA ALA A 29 35.64 1.39 10.19
C ALA A 29 34.83 2.17 9.15
N ILE A 30 33.50 2.16 9.30
CA ILE A 30 32.62 3.35 9.38
C ILE A 30 31.18 2.90 9.08
N HIS A 31 30.44 2.76 10.18
CA HIS A 31 29.10 3.28 10.38
C HIS A 31 28.30 3.58 9.09
N SER A 32 27.45 2.63 8.71
CA SER A 32 26.24 2.96 7.97
C SER A 32 25.35 3.79 8.88
N HIS A 33 25.40 5.11 8.74
CA HIS A 33 24.36 6.01 9.22
C HIS A 33 23.07 5.67 8.45
N HIS A 34 22.32 4.69 8.95
CA HIS A 34 20.88 4.70 8.75
C HIS A 34 20.37 5.93 9.51
N PRO A 35 19.76 6.94 8.83
CA PRO A 35 19.02 7.94 9.57
C PRO A 35 17.96 7.20 10.36
N ALA A 36 18.05 7.27 11.68
CA ALA A 36 17.04 6.73 12.58
C ALA A 36 15.68 7.26 12.11
N SER A 37 14.84 6.35 11.61
CA SER A 37 13.46 6.67 11.27
C SER A 37 12.85 7.30 12.51
N LYS A 38 12.29 8.50 12.36
CA LYS A 38 11.51 9.15 13.41
C LYS A 38 10.53 8.10 13.96
N PRO A 39 10.37 7.97 15.29
CA PRO A 39 9.32 7.12 15.82
C PRO A 39 8.01 7.74 15.37
N ASP A 40 7.45 7.22 14.29
CA ASP A 40 6.11 7.55 13.87
C ASP A 40 5.22 6.98 14.96
N LEU A 41 4.76 7.84 15.86
CA LEU A 41 3.75 7.46 16.84
C LEU A 41 2.50 7.17 16.02
N ASP A 42 2.35 5.92 15.60
CA ASP A 42 1.18 5.45 14.87
C ASP A 42 -0.01 5.48 15.84
N ILE A 43 -0.71 6.61 15.85
CA ILE A 43 -1.88 6.87 16.71
C ILE A 43 -2.94 5.79 16.53
N LEU A 44 -3.00 5.16 15.36
CA LEU A 44 -3.95 4.12 15.02
C LEU A 44 -3.47 2.73 15.40
N GLN A 45 -2.22 2.55 15.83
CA GLN A 45 -1.67 1.25 16.19
C GLN A 45 -2.48 0.50 17.26
N PRO A 46 -2.97 1.13 18.34
CA PRO A 46 -3.84 0.44 19.30
C PRO A 46 -5.14 -0.05 18.67
N LEU A 47 -5.70 0.74 17.75
CA LEU A 47 -6.93 0.40 17.04
C LEU A 47 -6.72 -0.71 16.02
N ARG A 48 -5.60 -0.70 15.27
CA ARG A 48 -5.19 -1.80 14.38
C ARG A 48 -5.12 -3.11 15.16
N ARG A 49 -4.36 -3.10 16.27
CA ARG A 49 -4.24 -4.27 17.16
C ARG A 49 -5.59 -4.69 17.67
N TRP A 50 -6.44 -3.77 18.11
CA TRP A 50 -7.78 -4.12 18.57
C TRP A 50 -8.56 -4.86 17.48
N LEU A 51 -8.57 -4.33 16.25
CA LEU A 51 -9.25 -4.94 15.10
C LEU A 51 -8.69 -6.34 14.75
N ASP A 52 -7.37 -6.49 14.80
CA ASP A 52 -6.67 -7.77 14.61
C ASP A 52 -7.00 -8.80 15.71
N HIS A 53 -7.37 -8.37 16.91
CA HIS A 53 -7.71 -9.28 18.01
C HIS A 53 -9.22 -9.48 18.19
N VAL A 54 -10.07 -8.83 17.40
CA VAL A 54 -11.52 -9.10 17.39
C VAL A 54 -11.74 -10.57 17.00
N LYS A 55 -12.26 -11.36 17.93
CA LYS A 55 -12.67 -12.75 17.69
C LYS A 55 -14.05 -12.75 17.06
N VAL A 56 -14.19 -13.47 15.95
CA VAL A 56 -15.50 -13.75 15.34
C VAL A 56 -15.93 -15.12 15.85
N SER A 57 -16.91 -15.15 16.75
CA SER A 57 -17.43 -16.39 17.35
C SER A 57 -18.95 -16.39 17.47
N ASP A 58 -19.60 -15.36 16.93
CA ASP A 58 -21.05 -15.25 16.87
C ASP A 58 -21.49 -15.19 15.41
N ARG A 59 -22.46 -16.05 15.06
CA ARG A 59 -22.99 -16.19 13.70
C ARG A 59 -23.62 -14.90 13.19
N GLN A 60 -24.44 -14.24 14.01
CA GLN A 60 -25.10 -13.00 13.59
C GLN A 60 -24.07 -11.88 13.37
N PHE A 61 -23.07 -11.79 14.24
CA PHE A 61 -21.96 -10.86 14.10
C PHE A 61 -21.15 -11.12 12.82
N ALA A 62 -20.85 -12.38 12.51
CA ALA A 62 -20.14 -12.75 11.29
C ALA A 62 -20.92 -12.31 10.03
N HIS A 63 -22.22 -12.60 9.94
CA HIS A 63 -23.04 -12.11 8.82
C HIS A 63 -23.06 -10.58 8.73
N ARG A 64 -23.16 -9.87 9.86
CA ARG A 64 -23.11 -8.40 9.87
C ARG A 64 -21.79 -7.88 9.32
N LEU A 65 -20.66 -8.45 9.73
CA LEU A 65 -19.35 -8.10 9.17
C LEU A 65 -19.31 -8.34 7.66
N CYS A 66 -19.82 -9.49 7.21
CA CYS A 66 -19.88 -9.84 5.80
C CYS A 66 -20.83 -8.95 4.97
N HIS A 67 -21.82 -8.31 5.58
CA HIS A 67 -22.68 -7.34 4.90
C HIS A 67 -22.13 -5.91 4.96
N LEU A 68 -21.50 -5.53 6.08
CA LEU A 68 -21.00 -4.16 6.29
C LEU A 68 -19.72 -3.86 5.52
N ILE A 69 -18.81 -4.84 5.43
CA ILE A 69 -17.51 -4.68 4.79
C ILE A 69 -17.63 -5.19 3.36
N PRO A 70 -17.52 -4.37 2.31
CA PRO A 70 -17.68 -4.84 0.93
C PRO A 70 -16.54 -5.80 0.51
N ALA A 71 -16.84 -6.75 -0.38
CA ALA A 71 -15.86 -7.64 -1.00
C ALA A 71 -14.95 -6.92 -2.00
N GLN A 72 -15.47 -5.85 -2.60
CA GLN A 72 -14.76 -5.02 -3.56
C GLN A 72 -14.32 -3.71 -2.91
N CYS A 73 -13.22 -3.16 -3.42
CA CYS A 73 -12.71 -1.89 -2.96
C CYS A 73 -13.67 -0.76 -3.37
N PRO A 74 -14.24 0.00 -2.42
CA PRO A 74 -15.28 1.00 -2.74
C PRO A 74 -14.74 2.17 -3.59
N PHE A 75 -13.43 2.34 -3.63
CA PHE A 75 -12.77 3.37 -4.41
C PHE A 75 -12.53 2.96 -5.86
N GLU A 76 -12.48 1.65 -6.14
CA GLU A 76 -12.34 1.14 -7.50
C GLU A 76 -13.70 1.14 -8.17
N ARG A 77 -13.84 1.91 -9.25
CA ARG A 77 -15.10 1.97 -10.00
C ARG A 77 -14.90 2.54 -11.40
N ASP A 78 -15.72 2.06 -12.32
CA ASP A 78 -15.82 2.60 -13.67
C ASP A 78 -16.86 3.72 -13.72
N VAL A 79 -16.50 4.86 -14.31
CA VAL A 79 -17.46 5.91 -14.64
C VAL A 79 -17.93 5.70 -16.07
N LYS A 80 -19.19 5.30 -16.25
CA LYS A 80 -19.78 5.03 -17.57
C LYS A 80 -20.76 6.12 -17.99
N LEU A 81 -20.69 6.56 -19.24
CA LEU A 81 -21.63 7.49 -19.86
C LEU A 81 -22.09 6.92 -21.21
N PHE A 82 -23.40 6.90 -21.46
CA PHE A 82 -24.00 6.30 -22.67
C PHE A 82 -23.54 4.86 -22.95
N GLY A 83 -23.33 4.06 -21.90
CA GLY A 83 -22.86 2.68 -22.01
C GLY A 83 -21.36 2.52 -22.31
N LYS A 84 -20.60 3.62 -22.42
CA LYS A 84 -19.15 3.60 -22.63
C LYS A 84 -18.42 4.03 -21.35
N THR A 85 -17.36 3.32 -20.98
CA THR A 85 -16.49 3.72 -19.86
C THR A 85 -15.72 4.98 -20.24
N LEU A 86 -15.92 6.05 -19.49
CA LEU A 86 -15.22 7.33 -19.67
C LEU A 86 -13.82 7.26 -19.07
N PHE A 87 -13.71 6.76 -17.83
CA PHE A 87 -12.45 6.45 -17.17
C PHE A 87 -12.67 5.44 -16.02
N HIS A 88 -11.59 4.76 -15.66
CA HIS A 88 -11.53 3.78 -14.58
C HIS A 88 -10.80 4.40 -13.38
N ILE A 89 -11.42 4.38 -12.20
CA ILE A 89 -10.76 4.77 -10.95
C ILE A 89 -10.03 3.54 -10.41
N PRO A 90 -8.70 3.56 -10.29
CA PRO A 90 -7.94 2.41 -9.82
C PRO A 90 -8.22 2.09 -8.35
N PRO A 91 -7.90 0.87 -7.89
CA PRO A 91 -8.02 0.48 -6.50
C PRO A 91 -7.09 1.31 -5.61
N MET A 92 -7.68 2.27 -4.89
CA MET A 92 -6.98 3.12 -3.93
C MET A 92 -7.18 2.64 -2.49
N CYS A 93 -7.17 1.32 -2.31
CA CYS A 93 -7.59 0.68 -1.06
C CYS A 93 -6.64 0.96 0.11
N LYS A 94 -5.38 1.33 -0.19
CA LYS A 94 -4.38 1.74 0.81
C LYS A 94 -4.50 3.18 1.30
N LEU A 95 -5.45 3.98 0.78
CA LEU A 95 -5.72 5.31 1.33
C LEU A 95 -6.26 5.25 2.76
N ASN A 96 -7.05 4.21 3.06
CA ASN A 96 -7.53 3.99 4.42
C ASN A 96 -6.42 3.28 5.23
N PRO A 97 -5.90 3.90 6.30
CA PRO A 97 -4.85 3.30 7.11
C PRO A 97 -5.23 1.93 7.68
N LEU A 98 -6.52 1.67 7.91
CA LEU A 98 -7.04 0.43 8.52
C LEU A 98 -7.60 -0.58 7.52
N TYR A 99 -7.34 -0.40 6.22
CA TYR A 99 -7.97 -1.22 5.18
C TYR A 99 -7.66 -2.71 5.36
N GLU A 100 -6.39 -3.05 5.57
CA GLU A 100 -5.93 -4.44 5.67
C GLU A 100 -6.54 -5.13 6.89
N GLU A 101 -6.60 -4.46 8.03
CA GLU A 101 -7.18 -5.00 9.26
C GLU A 101 -8.69 -5.22 9.12
N VAL A 102 -9.41 -4.31 8.46
CA VAL A 102 -10.86 -4.46 8.19
C VAL A 102 -11.11 -5.62 7.22
N MET A 103 -10.32 -5.73 6.15
CA MET A 103 -10.44 -6.85 5.20
C MET A 103 -10.08 -8.19 5.86
N SER A 104 -9.07 -8.21 6.72
CA SER A 104 -8.71 -9.37 7.53
C SER A 104 -9.83 -9.79 8.48
N LEU A 105 -10.53 -8.82 9.10
CA LEU A 105 -11.71 -9.10 9.92
C LEU A 105 -12.85 -9.71 9.08
N ARG A 106 -13.12 -9.19 7.89
CA ARG A 106 -14.10 -9.77 6.95
C ARG A 106 -13.73 -11.21 6.58
N PHE A 107 -12.47 -11.44 6.22
CA PHE A 107 -12.00 -12.77 5.85
C PHE A 107 -12.21 -13.78 6.98
N ARG A 108 -11.85 -13.41 8.21
CA ARG A 108 -12.11 -14.25 9.39
C ARG A 108 -13.59 -14.53 9.63
N ALA A 109 -14.46 -13.55 9.37
CA ALA A 109 -15.91 -13.77 9.45
C ALA A 109 -16.41 -14.76 8.40
N LEU A 110 -15.91 -14.69 7.17
CA LEU A 110 -16.23 -15.65 6.11
C LEU A 110 -15.75 -17.06 6.46
N CYS A 111 -14.51 -17.22 6.93
CA CYS A 111 -13.99 -18.50 7.39
C CYS A 111 -14.81 -19.07 8.55
N TYR A 112 -15.20 -18.25 9.53
CA TYR A 112 -16.06 -18.70 10.62
C TYR A 112 -17.42 -19.24 10.12
N LEU A 113 -18.05 -18.55 9.17
CA LEU A 113 -19.33 -19.00 8.59
C LEU A 113 -19.16 -20.28 7.77
N ALA A 114 -18.10 -20.40 6.98
CA ALA A 114 -17.86 -21.55 6.12
C ALA A 114 -17.36 -22.79 6.90
N ASP A 115 -16.32 -22.62 7.72
CA ASP A 115 -15.59 -23.72 8.36
C ASP A 115 -16.22 -24.14 9.70
N GLU A 116 -16.68 -23.18 10.53
CA GLU A 116 -17.24 -23.49 11.84
C GLU A 116 -18.77 -23.67 11.79
N CYS A 117 -19.49 -22.81 11.06
CA CYS A 117 -20.95 -22.89 10.95
C CYS A 117 -21.44 -23.79 9.79
N GLY A 118 -20.57 -24.13 8.83
CA GLY A 118 -20.92 -24.98 7.69
C GLY A 118 -21.89 -24.34 6.70
N GLU A 119 -21.90 -23.02 6.58
CA GLU A 119 -22.82 -22.28 5.72
C GLU A 119 -22.25 -22.01 4.32
N ASP A 120 -23.15 -21.86 3.34
CA ASP A 120 -22.75 -21.34 2.03
C ASP A 120 -22.53 -19.82 2.10
N VAL A 121 -21.27 -19.43 1.92
CA VAL A 121 -20.81 -18.04 1.92
C VAL A 121 -20.76 -17.41 0.53
N SER A 122 -21.18 -18.13 -0.53
CA SER A 122 -21.19 -17.64 -1.91
C SER A 122 -21.96 -16.34 -2.10
N GLN A 123 -22.99 -16.12 -1.29
CA GLN A 123 -23.77 -14.87 -1.24
C GLN A 123 -22.96 -13.62 -0.86
N TYR A 124 -21.75 -13.79 -0.33
CA TYR A 124 -20.85 -12.71 0.09
C TYR A 124 -19.70 -12.46 -0.88
N CYS A 125 -19.58 -13.22 -1.97
CA CYS A 125 -18.48 -13.12 -2.93
C CYS A 125 -18.80 -12.25 -4.14
#